data_AF-A0A0M0LLG6-F1
#
_entry.id   AF-A0A0M0LLG6-F1
#
_cell.length_a   1.000
_cell.length_b   1.000
_cell.length_c   1.000
_cell.angle_alpha   90.00
_cell.angle_beta   90.00
_cell.angle_gamma   90.00
#
_symmetry.space_group_name_H-M   'P 1'
#
loop_
_entity.id
_entity.type
_entity.pdbx_description
1 polymer ?
#
loop_
_entity_poly.entity_id
_entity_poly.type
_entity_poly.pdbx_seq_one_letter_code
_entity_poly.pdbx_strand_id
1 'polypeptide(L)'
;MKKALLTIIIFIVLVAGSYGIFQYNKYKEKPITDVLTHLEDSEVRSTDVTKMNKLKFGKSYTLNNDNYVILKSLKNVKLRLTKDDYDMFNCDYIISIYTDLDRITIFLFVDEKEMVILSDTESWGRRHYKTTSSDFFDVVETLLTKENEDVQK
;
A
#
# COMPACT_ATOMS: atom_id res chain seq x y z
N MET A 1 -34.17 19.88 33.88
CA MET A 1 -32.89 19.18 34.13
C MET A 1 -32.87 17.73 33.61
N LYS A 2 -33.87 16.87 33.89
CA LYS A 2 -33.88 15.46 33.41
C LYS A 2 -33.81 15.29 31.87
N LYS A 3 -34.47 16.17 31.11
CA LYS A 3 -34.47 16.13 29.63
C LYS A 3 -33.10 16.43 29.01
N ALA A 4 -32.35 17.39 29.56
CA ALA A 4 -31.02 17.76 29.08
C ALA A 4 -29.99 16.65 29.33
N LEU A 5 -30.09 15.96 30.47
CA LEU A 5 -29.24 14.80 30.78
C LEU A 5 -29.45 13.65 29.80
N LEU A 6 -30.71 13.37 29.42
CA LEU A 6 -31.04 12.34 28.45
C LEU A 6 -30.46 12.65 27.06
N THR A 7 -30.54 13.92 26.63
CA THR A 7 -29.98 14.38 25.34
C THR A 7 -28.46 14.24 25.31
N ILE A 8 -27.76 14.58 26.39
CA ILE A 8 -26.30 14.44 26.48
C ILE A 8 -25.87 12.97 26.38
N ILE A 9 -26.59 12.06 27.05
CA ILE A 9 -26.29 10.61 26.99
C ILE A 9 -26.44 10.08 25.56
N ILE A 10 -27.52 10.44 24.86
CA ILE A 10 -27.74 10.01 23.47
C ILE A 10 -26.62 10.54 22.56
N PHE A 11 -26.21 11.79 22.74
CA PHE A 11 -25.15 12.41 21.96
C PHE A 11 -23.80 11.70 22.16
N ILE A 12 -23.44 11.37 23.41
CA ILE A 12 -22.21 10.63 23.73
C ILE A 12 -22.22 9.24 23.08
N VAL A 13 -23.34 8.52 23.17
CA VAL A 13 -23.48 7.17 22.57
C VAL A 13 -23.34 7.22 21.04
N LEU A 14 -23.92 8.23 20.38
CA LEU A 14 -23.79 8.42 18.93
C LEU A 14 -22.35 8.76 18.51
N VAL A 15 -21.67 9.62 19.25
CA VAL A 15 -20.27 9.98 18.98
C VAL A 15 -19.34 8.79 19.21
N ALA A 16 -19.52 8.05 20.31
CA ALA A 16 -18.73 6.86 20.60
C ALA A 16 -18.99 5.74 19.57
N GLY A 17 -20.26 5.52 19.19
CA GLY A 17 -20.64 4.54 18.17
C GLY A 17 -20.06 4.87 16.80
N SER A 18 -20.17 6.13 16.37
CA SER A 18 -19.60 6.57 15.09
C SER A 18 -18.07 6.52 15.08
N TYR A 19 -17.41 6.88 16.19
CA TYR A 19 -15.97 6.72 16.36
C TYR A 19 -15.53 5.25 16.31
N GLY A 20 -16.26 4.35 16.97
CA GLY A 20 -16.01 2.91 16.93
C GLY A 20 -16.13 2.34 15.51
N ILE A 21 -17.19 2.72 14.78
CA ILE A 21 -17.38 2.33 13.37
C ILE A 21 -16.27 2.90 12.48
N PHE A 22 -15.87 4.15 12.71
CA PHE A 22 -14.79 4.80 11.97
C PHE A 22 -13.45 4.07 12.18
N GLN A 23 -13.09 3.76 13.43
CA GLN A 23 -11.87 3.00 13.73
C GLN A 23 -11.94 1.58 13.16
N TYR A 24 -13.08 0.90 13.28
CA TYR A 24 -13.28 -0.42 12.70
C TYR A 24 -13.07 -0.41 11.17
N ASN A 25 -13.70 0.52 10.46
CA ASN A 25 -13.55 0.67 9.01
C ASN A 25 -12.14 1.13 8.59
N LYS A 26 -11.41 1.81 9.49
CA LYS A 26 -10.05 2.27 9.25
C LYS A 26 -9.04 1.11 9.29
N TYR A 27 -9.23 0.13 10.17
CA TYR A 27 -8.32 -1.02 10.34
C TYR A 27 -8.86 -2.32 9.73
N LYS A 28 -9.99 -2.24 9.03
CA LYS A 28 -10.51 -3.35 8.23
C LYS A 28 -9.62 -3.55 7.00
N GLU A 29 -9.46 -4.81 6.61
CA GLU A 29 -8.80 -5.19 5.38
C GLU A 29 -9.54 -4.66 4.15
N LYS A 30 -8.80 -4.08 3.21
CA LYS A 30 -9.32 -3.45 1.98
C LYS A 30 -8.38 -3.73 0.80
N PRO A 31 -8.88 -3.81 -0.45
CA PRO A 31 -7.99 -3.90 -1.61
C PRO A 31 -7.08 -2.67 -1.69
N ILE A 32 -5.89 -2.81 -2.25
CA ILE A 32 -4.95 -1.69 -2.42
C ILE A 32 -5.55 -0.55 -3.27
N THR A 33 -6.50 -0.86 -4.16
CA THR A 33 -7.17 0.15 -5.01
C THR A 33 -8.03 1.12 -4.20
N ASP A 34 -8.57 0.70 -3.05
CA ASP A 34 -9.26 1.60 -2.10
C ASP A 34 -8.27 2.58 -1.43
N VAL A 35 -6.98 2.24 -1.42
CA VAL A 35 -5.90 3.08 -0.88
C VAL A 35 -5.27 3.93 -1.97
N LEU A 36 -5.10 3.37 -3.16
CA LEU A 36 -4.51 3.99 -4.34
C LEU A 36 -5.60 4.30 -5.35
N THR A 37 -6.53 5.18 -4.99
CA THR A 37 -7.71 5.51 -5.80
C THR A 37 -7.33 6.02 -7.19
N HIS A 38 -6.23 6.76 -7.30
CA HIS A 38 -5.73 7.26 -8.59
C HIS A 38 -5.07 6.20 -9.48
N LEU A 39 -4.78 5.00 -8.97
CA LEU A 39 -4.18 3.90 -9.75
C LEU A 39 -5.20 3.19 -10.66
N GLU A 40 -6.51 3.31 -10.37
CA GLU A 40 -7.55 2.80 -11.28
C GLU A 40 -7.81 3.74 -12.45
N ASP A 41 -7.75 5.05 -12.21
CA ASP A 41 -8.18 6.06 -13.18
C ASP A 41 -7.04 6.63 -14.04
N SER A 42 -5.77 6.39 -13.67
CA SER A 42 -4.61 6.97 -14.34
C SER A 42 -3.87 5.97 -15.21
N GLU A 43 -3.43 6.42 -16.40
CA GLU A 43 -2.51 5.67 -17.24
C GLU A 43 -1.14 5.54 -16.53
N VAL A 44 -0.64 4.32 -16.42
CA VAL A 44 0.68 4.04 -15.83
C VAL A 44 1.73 4.14 -16.92
N ARG A 45 2.62 5.12 -16.82
CA ARG A 45 3.71 5.36 -17.78
C ARG A 45 4.84 4.36 -17.62
N SER A 46 5.27 4.16 -16.37
CA SER A 46 6.38 3.27 -16.05
C SER A 46 6.26 2.76 -14.62
N THR A 47 6.85 1.59 -14.38
CA THR A 47 7.09 1.06 -13.05
C THR A 47 8.56 0.74 -12.91
N ASP A 48 9.24 1.46 -12.01
CA ASP A 48 10.62 1.18 -11.65
C ASP A 48 10.64 0.30 -10.40
N VAL A 49 11.51 -0.69 -10.40
CA VAL A 49 11.72 -1.57 -9.25
C VAL A 49 13.18 -1.48 -8.85
N THR A 50 13.44 -1.28 -7.57
CA THR A 50 14.78 -1.35 -6.98
C THR A 50 14.78 -2.43 -5.91
N LYS A 51 15.64 -3.43 -6.09
CA LYS A 51 15.93 -4.41 -5.05
C LYS A 51 16.87 -3.80 -4.03
N MET A 52 16.61 -4.03 -2.76
CA MET A 52 17.43 -3.57 -1.65
C MET A 52 18.36 -4.69 -1.17
N ASN A 53 19.55 -4.32 -0.73
CA ASN A 53 20.52 -5.24 -0.13
C ASN A 53 21.00 -4.66 1.20
N LYS A 54 20.37 -5.07 2.30
CA LYS A 54 20.73 -4.69 3.68
C LYS A 54 20.98 -3.17 3.82
N LEU A 55 19.92 -2.38 3.59
CA LEU A 55 19.90 -0.91 3.65
C LEU A 55 20.61 -0.17 2.49
N LYS A 56 21.10 -0.88 1.47
CA LYS A 56 21.68 -0.26 0.27
C LYS A 56 20.81 -0.51 -0.95
N PHE A 57 20.73 0.50 -1.81
CA PHE A 57 20.15 0.33 -3.14
C PHE A 57 20.96 -0.71 -3.92
N GLY A 58 20.27 -1.77 -4.35
CA GLY A 58 20.81 -2.82 -5.20
C GLY A 58 20.49 -2.57 -6.67
N LYS A 59 20.15 -3.62 -7.39
CA LYS A 59 19.81 -3.56 -8.82
C LYS A 59 18.47 -2.83 -9.01
N SER A 60 18.42 -1.93 -9.97
CA SER A 60 17.19 -1.26 -10.42
C SER A 60 16.86 -1.66 -11.86
N TYR A 61 15.58 -1.84 -12.16
CA TYR A 61 15.07 -2.15 -13.50
C TYR A 61 13.69 -1.54 -13.71
N THR A 62 13.34 -1.27 -14.99
CA THR A 62 12.06 -0.66 -15.37
C THR A 62 11.19 -1.66 -16.14
N LEU A 63 9.94 -1.82 -15.72
CA LEU A 63 8.99 -2.79 -16.28
C LEU A 63 8.20 -2.24 -17.49
N ASN A 64 8.87 -1.77 -18.54
CA ASN A 64 8.19 -1.07 -19.66
C ASN A 64 7.06 -1.88 -20.36
N ASN A 65 7.23 -3.19 -20.59
CA ASN A 65 6.20 -4.04 -21.23
C ASN A 65 5.41 -4.91 -20.25
N ASP A 66 5.86 -5.02 -19.00
CA ASP A 66 5.31 -5.94 -17.99
C ASP A 66 4.56 -5.21 -16.87
N ASN A 67 4.42 -3.89 -16.97
CA ASN A 67 3.63 -3.05 -16.05
C ASN A 67 2.26 -3.68 -15.74
N TYR A 68 1.57 -4.21 -16.75
CA TYR A 68 0.24 -4.78 -16.58
C TYR A 68 0.20 -5.97 -15.58
N VAL A 69 1.23 -6.83 -15.57
CA VAL A 69 1.24 -8.04 -14.73
C VAL A 69 1.47 -7.68 -13.27
N ILE A 70 2.44 -6.80 -13.00
CA ILE A 70 2.73 -6.35 -11.62
C ILE A 70 1.56 -5.52 -11.08
N LEU A 71 0.97 -4.65 -11.90
CA LEU A 71 -0.19 -3.84 -11.50
C LEU A 71 -1.40 -4.71 -11.21
N LYS A 72 -1.68 -5.73 -12.03
CA LYS A 72 -2.78 -6.66 -11.80
C LYS A 72 -2.60 -7.40 -10.46
N SER A 73 -1.39 -7.88 -10.19
CA SER A 73 -1.08 -8.58 -8.93
C SER A 73 -1.24 -7.64 -7.74
N LEU A 74 -0.69 -6.41 -7.83
CA LEU A 74 -0.84 -5.39 -6.80
C LEU A 74 -2.31 -5.09 -6.51
N LYS A 75 -3.15 -4.87 -7.54
CA LYS A 75 -4.58 -4.55 -7.39
C LYS A 75 -5.36 -5.60 -6.59
N ASN A 76 -4.93 -6.85 -6.61
CA ASN A 76 -5.57 -7.93 -5.85
C ASN A 76 -5.11 -8.01 -4.39
N VAL A 77 -3.99 -7.36 -4.03
CA VAL A 77 -3.47 -7.38 -2.67
C VAL A 77 -4.45 -6.69 -1.73
N LYS A 78 -4.78 -7.40 -0.65
CA LYS A 78 -5.58 -6.87 0.44
C LYS A 78 -4.68 -6.38 1.56
N LEU A 79 -4.96 -5.17 2.00
CA LEU A 79 -4.17 -4.43 2.95
C LEU A 79 -4.97 -4.15 4.20
N ARG A 80 -4.34 -4.38 5.35
CA ARG A 80 -4.81 -3.96 6.65
C ARG A 80 -3.91 -2.86 7.18
N LEU A 81 -4.47 -1.67 7.35
CA LEU A 81 -3.73 -0.57 8.00
C LEU A 81 -3.35 -1.00 9.42
N THR A 82 -2.08 -0.85 9.79
CA THR A 82 -1.56 -1.25 11.11
C THR A 82 -1.28 -0.05 12.00
N LYS A 83 -0.71 1.02 11.42
CA LYS A 83 0.04 2.11 12.09
C LYS A 83 1.34 1.61 12.71
N ASP A 84 2.44 2.23 12.30
CA ASP A 84 3.55 2.73 13.12
C ASP A 84 4.53 3.46 12.19
N ASP A 85 5.41 4.28 12.77
CA ASP A 85 6.59 4.81 12.08
C ASP A 85 7.48 3.64 11.67
N TYR A 86 7.25 3.13 10.47
CA TYR A 86 7.99 2.02 9.93
C TYR A 86 9.20 2.54 9.15
N ASP A 87 10.38 2.01 9.44
CA ASP A 87 11.59 2.34 8.71
C ASP A 87 11.49 1.79 7.29
N MET A 88 11.50 2.68 6.31
CA MET A 88 11.33 2.35 4.89
C MET A 88 12.60 1.77 4.27
N PHE A 89 13.77 2.03 4.87
CA PHE A 89 15.05 1.72 4.25
C PHE A 89 15.49 0.27 4.43
N ASN A 90 14.82 -0.50 5.30
CA ASN A 90 15.05 -1.94 5.47
C ASN A 90 14.05 -2.82 4.71
N CYS A 91 13.46 -2.30 3.63
CA CYS A 91 12.62 -3.12 2.73
C CYS A 91 13.49 -4.01 1.83
N ASP A 92 12.86 -5.00 1.19
CA ASP A 92 13.48 -5.88 0.20
C ASP A 92 13.37 -5.30 -1.22
N TYR A 93 12.25 -4.64 -1.52
CA TYR A 93 11.99 -4.03 -2.82
C TYR A 93 11.32 -2.66 -2.66
N ILE A 94 11.69 -1.74 -3.54
CA ILE A 94 11.02 -0.46 -3.74
C ILE A 94 10.40 -0.48 -5.12
N ILE A 95 9.10 -0.30 -5.21
CA ILE A 95 8.36 -0.16 -6.47
C ILE A 95 7.91 1.29 -6.59
N SER A 96 8.35 1.98 -7.63
CA SER A 96 7.88 3.32 -7.97
C SER A 96 7.03 3.26 -9.23
N ILE A 97 5.74 3.54 -9.09
CA ILE A 97 4.76 3.58 -10.17
C ILE A 97 4.54 5.04 -10.55
N TYR A 98 4.80 5.37 -11.81
CA TYR A 98 4.65 6.72 -12.33
C TYR A 98 3.40 6.78 -13.19
N THR A 99 2.48 7.67 -12.80
CA THR A 99 1.29 8.00 -13.59
C THR A 99 1.40 9.42 -14.14
N ASP A 100 0.41 9.83 -14.93
CA ASP A 100 0.31 11.20 -15.42
C ASP A 100 0.14 12.24 -14.30
N LEU A 101 -0.41 11.83 -13.16
CA LEU A 101 -0.88 12.71 -12.10
C LEU A 101 -0.11 12.55 -10.79
N ASP A 102 0.47 11.37 -10.55
CA ASP A 102 1.03 10.99 -9.27
C ASP A 102 2.24 10.05 -9.44
N ARG A 103 3.07 10.01 -8.40
CA ARG A 103 4.09 8.98 -8.23
C ARG A 103 3.80 8.23 -6.95
N ILE A 104 3.52 6.95 -7.11
CA ILE A 104 3.25 6.04 -6.00
C ILE A 104 4.52 5.25 -5.73
N THR A 105 5.01 5.28 -4.49
CA THR A 105 6.15 4.46 -4.04
C THR A 105 5.68 3.45 -3.02
N ILE A 106 6.00 2.17 -3.27
CA ILE A 106 5.66 1.04 -2.42
C ILE A 106 6.96 0.39 -1.95
N PHE A 107 7.17 0.34 -0.64
CA PHE A 107 8.26 -0.39 0.00
C PHE A 107 7.73 -1.74 0.46
N LEU A 108 8.36 -2.83 0.01
CA LEU A 108 7.94 -4.20 0.27
C LEU A 108 8.85 -4.87 1.30
N PHE A 109 8.24 -5.43 2.34
CA PHE A 109 8.89 -6.20 3.39
C PHE A 109 8.40 -7.65 3.27
N VAL A 110 9.18 -8.49 2.59
CA VAL A 110 8.77 -9.81 2.13
C VAL A 110 8.57 -10.76 3.31
N ASP A 111 9.51 -10.76 4.25
CA ASP A 111 9.49 -11.67 5.41
C ASP A 111 8.34 -11.31 6.37
N GLU A 112 8.09 -10.02 6.59
CA GLU A 112 7.04 -9.53 7.48
C GLU A 112 5.64 -9.56 6.84
N LYS A 113 5.58 -9.67 5.50
CA LYS A 113 4.36 -9.49 4.69
C LYS A 113 3.75 -8.12 4.93
N GLU A 114 4.59 -7.10 4.79
CA GLU A 114 4.22 -5.71 5.05
C GLU A 114 4.57 -4.82 3.87
N MET A 115 3.83 -3.73 3.74
CA MET A 115 4.00 -2.73 2.69
C MET A 115 3.91 -1.34 3.31
N VAL A 116 4.79 -0.45 2.89
CA VAL A 116 4.62 0.98 3.12
C VAL A 116 4.29 1.63 1.79
N ILE A 117 3.21 2.40 1.75
CA ILE A 117 2.75 3.10 0.55
C ILE A 117 2.87 4.59 0.79
N LEU A 118 3.47 5.26 -0.19
CA LEU A 118 3.59 6.71 -0.30
C LEU A 118 3.02 7.15 -1.65
N SER A 119 2.23 8.21 -1.65
CA SER A 119 1.79 8.90 -2.86
C SER A 119 2.10 10.38 -2.69
N ASP A 120 2.52 11.03 -3.78
CA ASP A 120 2.88 12.44 -3.77
C ASP A 120 1.63 13.34 -3.80
N THR A 121 0.48 12.84 -4.28
CA THR A 121 -0.79 13.59 -4.35
C THR A 121 -1.74 13.33 -3.19
N GLU A 122 -1.63 12.17 -2.54
CA GLU A 122 -2.55 11.79 -1.47
C GLU A 122 -2.25 12.53 -0.15
N SER A 123 -3.24 13.29 0.33
CA SER A 123 -3.13 14.14 1.54
C SER A 123 -2.83 13.38 2.85
N TRP A 124 -2.96 12.06 2.84
CA TRP A 124 -2.74 11.22 4.01
C TRP A 124 -1.29 10.74 4.18
N GLY A 125 -0.39 11.06 3.26
CA GLY A 125 1.06 10.84 3.38
C GLY A 125 1.47 9.37 3.36
N ARG A 126 2.43 8.99 4.20
CA ARG A 126 2.95 7.62 4.30
C ARG A 126 2.01 6.74 5.12
N ARG A 127 1.71 5.53 4.64
CA ARG A 127 0.95 4.53 5.42
C ARG A 127 1.57 3.13 5.38
N HIS A 128 1.59 2.51 6.54
CA HIS A 128 2.06 1.14 6.76
C HIS A 128 0.87 0.18 6.81
N TYR A 129 1.01 -0.90 6.04
CA TYR A 129 0.01 -1.92 5.87
C TYR A 129 0.62 -3.29 6.10
N LYS A 130 -0.16 -4.15 6.72
CA LYS A 130 0.09 -5.58 6.73
C LYS A 130 -0.77 -6.25 5.66
N THR A 131 -0.17 -7.19 4.96
CA THR A 131 -0.90 -8.07 4.05
C THR A 131 -0.99 -9.46 4.64
N THR A 132 -2.18 -10.03 4.52
CA THR A 132 -2.48 -11.40 4.92
C THR A 132 -2.83 -12.26 3.71
N SER A 133 -2.81 -11.69 2.50
CA SER A 133 -3.28 -12.36 1.29
C SER A 133 -2.16 -13.11 0.59
N SER A 134 -2.51 -14.24 -0.05
CA SER A 134 -1.60 -14.98 -0.92
C SER A 134 -1.15 -14.14 -2.10
N ASP A 135 -1.96 -13.18 -2.55
CA ASP A 135 -1.68 -12.30 -3.69
C ASP A 135 -0.43 -11.43 -3.48
N PHE A 136 -0.03 -11.19 -2.22
CA PHE A 136 1.25 -10.54 -1.93
C PHE A 136 2.45 -11.36 -2.43
N PHE A 137 2.38 -12.68 -2.31
CA PHE A 137 3.45 -13.54 -2.82
C PHE A 137 3.49 -13.57 -4.34
N ASP A 138 2.34 -13.46 -5.01
CA ASP A 138 2.28 -13.35 -6.46
C ASP A 138 2.99 -12.08 -6.96
N VAL A 139 2.87 -10.97 -6.21
CA VAL A 139 3.66 -9.75 -6.46
C VAL A 139 5.15 -10.04 -6.33
N VAL A 140 5.60 -10.66 -5.24
CA VAL A 140 7.02 -10.98 -5.00
C VAL A 140 7.57 -11.94 -6.07
N GLU A 141 6.83 -12.98 -6.44
CA GLU A 141 7.21 -13.94 -7.47
C GLU A 141 7.34 -13.28 -8.85
N THR A 142 6.43 -12.37 -9.18
CA THR A 142 6.52 -11.57 -10.42
C THR A 142 7.81 -10.75 -10.44
N LEU A 143 8.17 -10.11 -9.33
CA LEU A 143 9.41 -9.34 -9.23
C LEU A 143 10.66 -10.22 -9.39
N LEU A 144 10.71 -11.36 -8.68
CA LEU A 144 11.82 -12.32 -8.75
C LEU A 144 12.01 -12.89 -10.16
N THR A 145 10.91 -13.25 -10.83
CA THR A 145 10.95 -13.76 -12.20
C THR A 145 11.57 -12.73 -13.14
N LYS A 146 11.14 -11.47 -13.03
CA LYS A 146 11.63 -10.38 -13.88
C LYS A 146 13.07 -9.98 -13.58
N GLU A 147 13.49 -10.03 -12.31
CA GLU A 147 14.89 -9.87 -11.93
C GLU A 147 15.79 -10.87 -12.67
N ASN A 148 15.39 -12.14 -12.71
CA ASN A 148 16.15 -13.21 -13.36
C ASN A 148 16.20 -13.06 -14.88
N GLU A 149 15.11 -12.65 -15.52
CA GLU A 149 15.07 -12.38 -16.97
C GLU A 149 16.00 -11.22 -17.37
N ASP A 150 16.11 -10.19 -16.53
CA ASP A 150 16.96 -9.02 -16.77
C ASP A 150 18.44 -9.28 -16.43
N VAL A 151 18.78 -10.35 -15.70
CA VAL A 151 20.18 -10.78 -15.49
C VAL A 151 20.71 -11.60 -16.68
N GLN A 152 19.83 -12.18 -17.49
CA GLN A 152 20.20 -13.04 -18.61
C GLN A 152 20.36 -12.30 -19.96
N LYS A 153 20.10 -10.98 -20.00
CA LYS A 153 20.33 -10.10 -21.15
C LYS A 153 21.59 -9.28 -20.98
#